data_AF-A0A2J6H2C3-F1
#
_entry.id   AF-A0A2J6H2C3-F1
#
_cell.length_a   1.000
_cell.length_b   1.000
_cell.length_c   1.000
_cell.angle_alpha   90.00
_cell.angle_beta   90.00
_cell.angle_gamma   90.00
#
_symmetry.space_group_name_H-M   'P 1'
#
loop_
_entity.id
_entity.type
_entity.pdbx_description
1 polymer ?
#
loop_
_entity_poly.entity_id
_entity_poly.type
_entity_poly.pdbx_seq_one_letter_code
_entity_poly.pdbx_strand_id
1 'polypeptide(L)' 'MKRKGDISINMIVVAVIALVVLLSVILIFNSRMNVAAGGLSDCESRNGVCQPSCNSEKHISLDLDCENNEKCCVPIIGS' A
#
# COMPACT_ATOMS: atom_id res chain seq x y z
N MET A 1 -3.10 -29.21 -45.61
CA MET A 1 -2.80 -27.81 -45.91
C MET A 1 -2.88 -27.00 -44.63
N LYS A 2 -1.76 -26.45 -44.14
CA LYS A 2 -1.68 -25.67 -42.89
C LYS A 2 -2.35 -24.31 -43.12
N ARG A 3 -3.53 -24.07 -42.53
CA ARG A 3 -4.15 -22.73 -42.48
C ARG A 3 -3.27 -21.86 -41.59
N LYS A 4 -2.39 -21.07 -42.21
CA LYS A 4 -1.75 -19.92 -41.54
C LYS A 4 -2.88 -18.96 -41.19
N GLY A 5 -3.14 -18.79 -39.90
CA GLY A 5 -4.26 -18.01 -39.40
C GLY A 5 -4.18 -16.57 -39.90
N ASP A 6 -5.19 -16.16 -40.66
CA ASP A 6 -5.69 -14.80 -40.59
C ASP A 6 -6.15 -14.59 -39.15
N ILE A 7 -5.24 -14.14 -38.29
CA ILE A 7 -5.60 -13.57 -37.01
C ILE A 7 -6.47 -12.37 -37.35
N SER A 8 -7.78 -12.57 -37.27
CA SER A 8 -8.77 -11.55 -37.57
C SER A 8 -8.42 -10.33 -36.72
N ILE A 9 -8.33 -9.15 -37.35
CA ILE A 9 -8.01 -7.88 -36.68
C ILE A 9 -8.87 -7.70 -35.41
N ASN A 10 -10.09 -8.20 -35.42
CA ASN A 10 -11.01 -8.22 -34.29
C ASN A 10 -10.43 -8.94 -33.05
N MET A 11 -9.70 -10.05 -33.23
CA MET A 11 -9.05 -10.78 -32.14
C MET A 11 -7.94 -9.96 -31.48
N ILE A 12 -7.17 -9.21 -32.27
CA ILE A 12 -6.12 -8.31 -31.76
C ILE A 12 -6.76 -7.18 -30.95
N VAL A 13 -7.84 -6.58 -31.47
CA VAL A 13 -8.57 -5.50 -30.78
C VAL A 13 -9.12 -5.98 -29.43
N VAL A 14 -9.75 -7.17 -29.40
CA VAL A 14 -10.26 -7.75 -28.15
C VAL A 14 -9.14 -8.01 -27.15
N ALA A 15 -7.99 -8.55 -27.60
CA ALA A 15 -6.85 -8.81 -26.73
C ALA A 15 -6.28 -7.51 -26.11
N VAL A 16 -6.18 -6.44 -26.91
CA VAL A 16 -5.70 -5.13 -26.43
C VAL A 16 -6.68 -4.51 -25.44
N ILE A 17 -7.99 -4.54 -25.71
CA ILE A 17 -9.01 -4.01 -24.78
C ILE A 17 -8.99 -4.78 -23.46
N ALA A 18 -8.91 -6.11 -23.50
CA ALA A 18 -8.83 -6.94 -22.30
C ALA A 18 -7.59 -6.60 -21.45
N LEU A 19 -6.45 -6.35 -22.09
CA LEU A 19 -5.21 -5.97 -21.41
C LEU A 19 -5.37 -4.59 -20.74
N VAL A 20 -5.94 -3.59 -21.43
CA VAL A 20 -6.18 -2.25 -20.88
C VAL A 20 -7.13 -2.29 -19.68
N VAL A 21 -8.22 -3.06 -19.77
CA VAL A 21 -9.20 -3.21 -18.68
C VAL A 21 -8.58 -3.88 -17.46
N LEU A 22 -7.75 -4.90 -17.66
CA LEU A 22 -7.06 -5.56 -16.56
C LEU A 22 -6.07 -4.60 -15.86
N LEU A 23 -5.33 -3.80 -16.62
CA LEU A 23 -4.43 -2.79 -16.05
C LEU A 23 -5.19 -1.71 -15.28
N SER A 24 -6.32 -1.22 -15.79
CA SER A 24 -7.08 -0.17 -15.10
C SER A 24 -7.63 -0.66 -13.75
N VAL A 25 -8.10 -1.91 -13.70
CA VAL A 25 -8.55 -2.55 -12.45
C VAL A 25 -7.40 -2.63 -11.44
N ILE A 26 -6.21 -3.10 -11.86
CA ILE A 26 -5.03 -3.17 -10.99
C ILE A 26 -4.64 -1.79 -10.45
N LEU A 27 -4.64 -0.75 -11.29
CA LEU A 27 -4.30 0.60 -10.88
C LEU A 27 -5.31 1.18 -9.88
N ILE A 28 -6.60 0.92 -10.05
CA ILE A 28 -7.65 1.36 -9.11
C ILE A 28 -7.48 0.65 -7.76
N PHE A 29 -7.22 -0.65 -7.76
CA PHE A 29 -6.98 -1.40 -6.53
C PHE A 29 -5.70 -0.98 -5.83
N ASN A 30 -4.60 -0.77 -6.56
CA ASN A 30 -3.35 -0.27 -6.02
C ASN A 30 -3.50 1.15 -5.45
N SER A 31 -4.28 2.01 -6.09
CA SER A 31 -4.52 3.37 -5.59
C SER A 31 -5.24 3.36 -4.23
N ARG A 32 -6.18 2.42 -4.01
CA ARG A 32 -6.83 2.25 -2.70
C ARG A 32 -5.94 1.56 -1.67
N MET A 33 -5.12 0.58 -2.09
CA MET A 33 -4.19 -0.09 -1.19
C MET A 33 -3.05 0.84 -0.75
N ASN A 34 -2.59 1.77 -1.58
CA ASN A 34 -1.56 2.72 -1.17
C ASN A 34 -2.05 3.69 -0.08
N VAL A 35 -3.33 4.05 -0.09
CA VAL A 35 -3.94 4.86 0.99
C VAL A 35 -4.08 4.06 2.28
N ALA A 36 -4.42 2.76 2.20
CA ALA A 36 -4.51 1.89 3.37
C ALA A 36 -3.14 1.44 3.91
N ALA A 37 -2.13 1.32 3.04
CA ALA A 37 -0.77 0.97 3.41
C ALA A 37 -0.08 2.11 4.16
N GLY A 38 -0.29 3.37 3.72
CA GLY A 38 0.16 4.55 4.48
C GLY A 38 -0.46 4.58 5.88
N GLY A 39 -1.77 4.37 5.97
CA GLY A 39 -2.47 4.36 7.26
C GLY A 39 -2.08 3.24 8.23
N LEU A 40 -1.36 2.18 7.82
CA LEU A 40 -0.86 1.15 8.74
C LEU A 40 0.59 1.37 9.19
N SER A 41 1.34 2.21 8.47
CA SER A 41 2.71 2.61 8.78
C SER A 41 2.79 3.90 9.60
N ASP A 42 1.69 4.62 9.79
CA ASP A 42 1.69 5.85 10.59
C ASP A 42 1.65 5.55 12.08
N CYS A 43 2.52 6.24 12.84
CA CYS A 43 2.57 6.14 14.30
C CYS A 43 1.21 6.50 14.95
N GLU A 44 0.51 7.48 14.37
CA GLU A 44 -0.81 7.94 14.83
C GLU A 44 -1.87 6.85 14.74
N SER A 45 -1.84 6.00 13.70
CA SER A 45 -2.79 4.89 13.55
C SER A 45 -2.64 3.82 14.62
N ARG A 46 -1.49 3.78 15.31
CA ARG A 46 -1.22 2.91 16.46
C ARG A 46 -1.47 3.61 17.79
N ASN A 47 -2.14 4.77 17.78
CA ASN A 47 -2.34 5.63 18.94
C ASN A 47 -1.00 6.05 19.58
N GLY A 48 0.06 6.08 18.78
CA GLY A 48 1.39 6.48 19.18
C GLY A 48 1.66 7.95 18.86
N VAL A 49 2.68 8.51 19.52
CA VAL A 49 3.12 9.88 19.32
C VAL A 49 4.59 9.86 18.91
N CYS A 50 4.94 10.56 17.83
CA CYS A 50 6.34 10.77 17.44
C CYS A 50 7.00 11.70 18.46
N GLN A 51 8.03 11.20 19.14
CA GLN A 51 8.84 11.98 20.09
C GLN A 51 10.30 11.54 20.01
N PRO A 52 11.26 12.43 20.35
CA PRO A 52 12.69 12.10 20.32
C PRO A 52 13.08 11.04 21.35
N SER A 53 12.27 10.86 22.40
CA SER A 53 12.48 9.84 23.43
C SER A 53 11.15 9.34 23.99
N CYS A 54 10.99 8.03 24.02
CA CYS A 54 9.84 7.39 24.66
C CYS A 54 10.15 7.08 26.12
N ASN A 55 9.20 7.32 27.02
CA ASN A 55 9.31 6.82 28.38
C ASN A 55 9.08 5.30 28.38
N SER A 56 10.15 4.52 28.56
CA SER A 56 10.17 3.05 28.55
C SER A 56 9.24 2.39 29.57
N GLU A 57 8.78 3.12 30.59
CA GLU A 57 7.85 2.59 31.60
C GLU A 57 6.38 2.67 31.16
N LYS A 58 6.07 3.52 30.18
CA LYS A 58 4.69 3.82 29.73
C LYS A 58 4.47 3.68 28.24
N HIS A 59 5.54 3.55 27.46
CA HIS A 59 5.47 3.52 26.00
C HIS A 59 6.44 2.48 25.43
N ILE A 60 6.02 1.85 24.33
CA ILE A 60 6.86 1.02 23.48
C ILE A 60 7.38 1.90 22.35
N SER A 61 8.70 1.94 22.17
CA SER A 61 9.31 2.62 21.02
C SER A 61 9.30 1.71 19.80
N LEU A 62 8.67 2.14 18.71
CA LEU A 62 8.77 1.52 17.40
C LEU A 62 9.61 2.41 16.48
N ASP A 63 10.44 1.77 15.66
CA ASP A 63 11.17 2.38 14.55
C ASP A 63 10.19 2.46 13.35
N LEU A 64 9.27 3.41 13.42
CA LEU A 64 8.24 3.68 12.40
C LEU A 64 8.43 5.12 11.91
N ASP A 65 8.05 5.40 10.65
CA ASP A 65 8.25 6.66 9.91
C ASP A 65 7.77 7.92 10.67
N CYS A 66 8.59 8.39 11.62
CA CYS A 66 8.51 9.74 12.15
C CYS A 66 9.54 10.59 11.41
N GLU A 67 9.10 11.67 10.78
CA GLU A 67 10.01 12.65 10.19
C GLU A 67 10.85 13.27 11.32
N ASN A 68 12.19 13.33 11.15
CA ASN A 68 13.19 13.92 12.06
C ASN A 68 13.79 13.03 13.17
N ASN A 69 14.19 11.77 12.89
CA ASN A 69 14.87 10.89 13.86
C ASN A 69 14.08 10.65 15.17
N GLU A 70 12.78 10.91 15.15
CA GLU A 70 11.91 10.66 16.28
C GLU A 70 11.49 9.19 16.28
N LYS A 71 11.16 8.66 17.45
CA LYS A 71 10.64 7.30 17.61
C LYS A 71 9.14 7.36 17.78
N CYS A 72 8.45 6.36 17.26
CA CYS A 72 7.03 6.21 17.50
C CYS A 72 6.81 5.65 18.91
N CYS A 73 6.27 6.47 19.81
CA CYS A 73 5.98 6.08 21.19
C CYS A 73 4.53 5.66 21.33
N VAL A 74 4.29 4.34 21.36
CA VAL A 74 2.94 3.78 21.53
C VAL A 74 2.69 3.52 23.02
N PRO A 75 1.60 4.03 23.62
CA PRO A 75 1.29 3.74 25.01
C PRO A 75 1.05 2.24 25.20
N ILE A 76 1.70 1.64 26.19
CA ILE A 76 1.37 0.26 26.59
C ILE A 76 -0.03 0.32 27.18
N ILE A 77 -1.02 -0.13 26.41
CA ILE A 77 -2.41 -0.19 26.88
C ILE A 77 -2.45 -1.21 28.02
N GLY A 78 -2.35 -0.66 29.22
CA GLY A 78 -2.34 -1.33 30.51
C GLY A 78 -2.88 -0.37 31.57
N SER A 79 -4.01 0.29 31.27
CA SER A 79 -4.97 0.91 32.20
C SER A 79 -6.24 1.27 31.42
#